data_AF-A0AAI8MNL0-F1
#
_entry.id   AF-A0AAI8MNL0-F1
#
_cell.length_a   1.000
_cell.length_b   1.000
_cell.length_c   1.000
_cell.angle_alpha   90.00
_cell.angle_beta   90.00
_cell.angle_gamma   90.00
#
_symmetry.space_group_name_H-M   'P 1'
#
loop_
_entity.id
_entity.type
_entity.pdbx_description
1 polymer ?
#
loop_
_entity_poly.entity_id
_entity_poly.type
_entity_poly.pdbx_seq_one_letter_code
_entity_poly.pdbx_strand_id
1 'polypeptide(L)'
;MIERLRNPNDDFSIGSITYPDISKEKWADLIESGEVKLVVPTQGVGQGPSIIWADDSREEAQREGYKHEFETFVKKVLERGDYRVID
;
A
#
# COMPACT_ATOMS: atom_id res chain seq x y z
N MET A 1 1.71 -4.55 11.77
CA MET A 1 0.82 -3.64 11.02
C MET A 1 -0.43 -4.35 10.53
N ILE A 2 -0.30 -5.58 10.00
CA ILE A 2 -1.43 -6.48 9.73
C ILE A 2 -2.33 -6.66 10.96
N GLU A 3 -1.76 -6.83 12.15
CA GLU A 3 -2.52 -6.90 13.41
C GLU A 3 -3.47 -5.71 13.63
N ARG A 4 -3.11 -4.51 13.14
CA ARG A 4 -3.98 -3.33 13.20
C ARG A 4 -5.10 -3.41 12.17
N LEU A 5 -4.84 -3.91 10.96
CA LEU A 5 -5.87 -4.15 9.94
C LEU A 5 -6.85 -5.25 10.37
N ARG A 6 -6.38 -6.25 11.10
CA ARG A 6 -7.20 -7.34 11.67
C ARG A 6 -7.94 -6.94 12.95
N ASN A 7 -7.62 -5.79 13.55
CA ASN A 7 -8.29 -5.34 14.76
C ASN A 7 -9.55 -4.52 14.41
N PRO A 8 -10.77 -5.00 14.74
CA PRO A 8 -12.01 -4.31 14.40
C PRO A 8 -12.18 -2.98 15.16
N ASN A 9 -11.42 -2.76 16.24
CA ASN A 9 -11.47 -1.53 17.04
C ASN A 9 -10.37 -0.53 16.66
N ASP A 10 -9.52 -0.85 15.68
CA ASP A 10 -8.47 0.06 15.20
C ASP A 10 -8.99 0.86 13.99
N ASP A 11 -8.81 2.18 14.03
CA ASP A 11 -9.24 3.06 12.94
C ASP A 11 -8.29 3.04 11.73
N PHE A 12 -7.14 2.36 11.84
CA PHE A 12 -6.15 2.26 10.75
C PHE A 12 -6.78 1.79 9.43
N SER A 13 -6.60 2.58 8.38
CA SER A 13 -7.07 2.30 7.03
C SER A 13 -5.96 2.61 6.02
N ILE A 14 -5.94 1.87 4.93
CA ILE A 14 -4.99 2.08 3.83
C ILE A 14 -5.75 2.15 2.52
N GLY A 15 -5.28 2.98 1.60
CA GLY A 15 -5.80 3.02 0.24
C GLY A 15 -7.25 3.49 0.10
N SER A 16 -7.90 4.00 1.15
CA SER A 16 -9.35 4.28 1.13
C SER A 16 -9.81 5.32 0.10
N ILE A 17 -8.90 6.17 -0.39
CA ILE A 17 -9.18 7.13 -1.47
C ILE A 17 -9.18 6.43 -2.84
N THR A 18 -8.18 5.59 -3.09
CA THR A 18 -7.99 4.90 -4.39
C THR A 18 -8.82 3.61 -4.49
N TYR A 19 -9.11 3.01 -3.34
CA TYR A 19 -9.76 1.72 -3.15
C TYR A 19 -10.82 1.80 -2.05
N PRO A 20 -11.86 2.64 -2.20
CA PRO A 20 -12.92 2.76 -1.21
C PRO A 20 -13.73 1.47 -1.03
N ASP A 21 -13.68 0.58 -2.03
CA ASP A 21 -14.36 -0.71 -2.10
C ASP A 21 -13.61 -1.87 -1.42
N ILE A 22 -12.31 -1.70 -1.08
CA ILE A 22 -11.52 -2.76 -0.44
C ILE A 22 -11.59 -2.59 1.09
N SER A 23 -12.14 -3.60 1.76
CA SER A 23 -12.26 -3.63 3.22
C SER A 23 -10.91 -3.84 3.91
N LYS A 24 -10.82 -3.48 5.21
CA LYS A 24 -9.61 -3.69 6.02
C LYS A 24 -9.19 -5.16 6.09
N GLU A 25 -10.16 -6.06 6.24
CA GLU A 25 -9.92 -7.50 6.25
C GLU A 25 -9.32 -7.97 4.93
N LYS A 26 -9.90 -7.53 3.80
CA LYS A 26 -9.39 -7.87 2.47
C LYS A 26 -7.98 -7.34 2.25
N TRP A 27 -7.67 -6.14 2.74
CA TRP A 27 -6.30 -5.62 2.73
C TRP A 27 -5.34 -6.50 3.51
N ALA A 28 -5.72 -6.95 4.71
CA ALA A 28 -4.89 -7.87 5.49
C ALA A 28 -4.63 -9.17 4.73
N ASP A 29 -5.67 -9.78 4.14
CA ASP A 29 -5.52 -10.99 3.32
C ASP A 29 -4.58 -10.79 2.12
N LEU A 30 -4.69 -9.66 1.42
CA LEU A 30 -3.85 -9.34 0.25
C LEU A 30 -2.38 -9.10 0.63
N ILE A 31 -2.13 -8.54 1.82
CA ILE A 31 -0.75 -8.34 2.31
C ILE A 31 -0.16 -9.68 2.75
N GLU A 32 -0.91 -10.47 3.52
CA GLU A 32 -0.48 -11.78 3.99
C GLU A 32 -0.28 -12.78 2.84
N SER A 33 -1.06 -12.68 1.75
CA SER A 33 -0.87 -13.48 0.54
C SER A 33 0.30 -13.02 -0.33
N GLY A 34 0.87 -11.84 -0.05
CA GLY A 34 1.92 -11.22 -0.84
C GLY A 34 1.44 -10.59 -2.15
N GLU A 35 0.13 -10.53 -2.38
CA GLU A 35 -0.47 -9.84 -3.54
C GLU A 35 -0.29 -8.31 -3.44
N VAL A 36 -0.17 -7.80 -2.23
CA VAL A 36 0.11 -6.39 -1.91
C VAL A 36 1.33 -6.30 -1.00
N LYS A 37 2.18 -5.32 -1.26
CA LYS A 37 3.30 -4.94 -0.40
C LYS A 37 3.14 -3.49 0.04
N LEU A 38 3.48 -3.21 1.29
CA LEU A 38 3.45 -1.85 1.81
C LEU A 38 4.87 -1.32 1.90
N VAL A 39 5.13 -0.24 1.17
CA VAL A 39 6.45 0.40 1.13
C VAL A 39 6.42 1.62 2.02
N VAL A 40 7.27 1.59 3.04
CA VAL A 40 7.43 2.71 3.97
C VAL A 40 8.78 3.37 3.71
N PRO A 41 8.81 4.65 3.30
CA PRO A 41 10.05 5.37 3.14
C PRO A 41 10.78 5.48 4.49
N THR A 42 12.08 5.19 4.49
CA THR A 42 12.95 5.32 5.67
C THR A 42 13.54 6.71 5.82
N GLN A 43 13.47 7.51 4.75
CA GLN A 43 13.90 8.89 4.69
C GLN A 43 12.79 9.75 4.05
N GLY A 44 12.56 10.95 4.58
CA GLY A 44 11.45 11.82 4.20
C GLY A 44 10.36 11.82 5.28
N VAL A 45 10.26 12.92 6.02
CA VAL A 45 9.37 13.05 7.16
C VAL A 45 7.92 13.20 6.67
N GLY A 46 6.99 12.42 7.23
CA GLY A 46 5.54 12.62 7.08
C GLY A 46 4.85 11.83 5.97
N GLN A 47 5.53 10.88 5.33
CA GLN A 47 4.90 10.05 4.29
C GLN A 47 4.49 8.69 4.87
N GLY A 48 3.19 8.40 4.77
CA GLY A 48 2.61 7.12 5.17
C GLY A 48 3.04 5.97 4.25
N PRO A 49 2.64 4.72 4.59
CA PRO A 49 2.91 3.57 3.73
C PRO A 49 2.24 3.74 2.37
N SER A 50 2.99 3.46 1.30
CA SER A 50 2.46 3.34 -0.06
C SER A 50 2.13 1.89 -0.39
N ILE A 51 1.05 1.71 -1.15
CA ILE A 51 0.59 0.39 -1.62
C ILE A 51 1.32 0.05 -2.91
N ILE A 52 1.81 -1.19 -3.02
CA ILE A 52 2.36 -1.75 -4.26
C ILE A 52 1.69 -3.09 -4.53
N TRP A 53 1.12 -3.24 -5.71
CA TRP A 53 0.62 -4.53 -6.18
C TRP A 53 1.77 -5.38 -6.70
N ALA A 54 1.79 -6.66 -6.31
CA ALA A 54 2.82 -7.60 -6.77
C ALA A 54 2.66 -7.99 -8.25
N ASP A 55 1.44 -7.90 -8.77
CA ASP A 55 1.10 -8.10 -10.19
C ASP A 55 0.49 -6.81 -10.74
N ASP A 56 1.16 -6.20 -11.71
CA ASP A 56 0.72 -4.95 -12.32
C ASP A 56 -0.44 -5.15 -13.30
N SER A 57 -0.68 -6.37 -13.77
CA SER A 57 -1.76 -6.66 -14.73
C SER A 57 -3.16 -6.60 -14.10
N ARG A 58 -3.24 -6.59 -12.77
CA ARG A 58 -4.49 -6.55 -12.01
C ARG A 58 -5.27 -5.26 -12.23
N GLU A 59 -6.60 -5.36 -12.23
CA GLU A 59 -7.48 -4.19 -12.35
C GLU A 59 -7.18 -3.13 -11.28
N GLU A 60 -6.90 -3.55 -10.05
CA GLU A 60 -6.57 -2.66 -8.93
C GLU A 60 -5.28 -1.88 -9.16
N ALA A 61 -4.27 -2.50 -9.79
CA ALA A 61 -3.01 -1.87 -10.18
C ALA A 61 -3.15 -0.96 -11.42
N GLN A 62 -4.26 -1.08 -12.14
CA GLN A 62 -4.53 -0.26 -13.32
C GLN A 62 -5.30 1.03 -13.00
N ARG A 63 -5.77 1.22 -11.75
CA ARG A 63 -6.53 2.41 -11.33
C ARG A 63 -5.71 3.69 -11.46
N GLU A 64 -6.35 4.76 -11.94
CA GLU A 64 -5.67 6.04 -12.19
C GLU A 64 -5.05 6.64 -10.92
N GLY A 65 -5.76 6.60 -9.79
CA GLY A 65 -5.24 7.10 -8.51
C GLY A 65 -3.96 6.38 -8.07
N TYR A 66 -3.90 5.06 -8.29
CA TYR A 66 -2.71 4.27 -7.99
C TYR A 66 -1.55 4.60 -8.94
N LYS A 67 -1.79 4.63 -10.25
CA LYS A 67 -0.76 4.98 -11.23
C LYS A 67 -0.16 6.37 -10.97
N HIS A 68 -1.02 7.33 -10.61
CA HIS A 68 -0.59 8.67 -10.27
C HIS A 68 0.30 8.71 -9.02
N GLU A 69 -0.10 8.03 -7.95
CA GLU A 69 0.72 7.90 -6.73
C GLU A 69 2.05 7.17 -7.03
N PHE A 70 1.97 6.11 -7.82
CA PHE A 70 3.12 5.28 -8.17
C PHE A 70 4.18 6.09 -8.91
N GLU A 71 3.81 6.79 -9.99
CA GLU A 71 4.74 7.60 -10.79
C GLU A 71 5.24 8.85 -10.02
N THR A 72 4.38 9.46 -9.20
CA THR A 72 4.72 10.70 -8.50
C THR A 72 5.67 10.45 -7.32
N PHE A 73 5.46 9.35 -6.61
CA PHE A 73 6.08 9.09 -5.33
C PHE A 73 6.77 7.72 -5.22
N VAL A 74 6.02 6.63 -5.39
CA VAL A 74 6.51 5.27 -5.10
C VAL A 74 7.74 4.93 -5.91
N LYS A 75 7.73 5.23 -7.22
CA LYS A 75 8.84 5.00 -8.13
C LYS A 75 10.13 5.67 -7.65
N LYS A 76 10.06 6.92 -7.18
CA LYS A 76 11.21 7.66 -6.65
C LYS A 76 11.76 7.04 -5.38
N VAL A 77 10.88 6.53 -4.51
CA VAL A 77 11.27 5.82 -3.28
C VAL A 77 11.97 4.50 -3.62
N LEU A 78 11.42 3.74 -4.57
CA LEU A 78 12.00 2.49 -5.03
C LEU A 78 13.36 2.69 -5.70
N GLU A 79 13.49 3.70 -6.56
CA GLU A 79 14.74 4.03 -7.27
C GLU A 79 15.86 4.47 -6.30
N ARG A 80 15.51 5.16 -5.21
CA ARG A 80 16.49 5.58 -4.19
C ARG A 80 16.90 4.43 -3.27
N GLY A 81 16.06 3.41 -3.10
CA GLY A 81 16.31 2.29 -2.20
C GLY A 81 16.09 2.60 -0.71
N ASP A 82 15.63 3.81 -0.38
CA ASP A 82 15.42 4.27 1.00
C ASP A 82 14.07 3.81 1.57
N TYR A 83 13.76 2.52 1.54
CA TYR A 83 12.48 2.01 2.02
C TYR A 83 12.56 0.68 2.75
N ARG A 84 11.51 0.40 3.52
CA ARG A 84 11.24 -0.91 4.09
C ARG A 84 9.94 -1.44 3.52
N VAL A 85 9.94 -2.71 3.19
CA VAL A 85 8.71 -3.45 2.88
C VAL A 85 8.13 -3.93 4.20
N ILE A 86 6.83 -3.76 4.36
CA ILE A 86 6.05 -4.41 5.40
C ILE A 86 5.22 -5.49 4.72
N ASP A 87 5.44 -6.70 5.20
CA ASP A 87 4.74 -7.95 4.88
C ASP A 87 4.11 -8.54 6.15
#